data_AF-A0A926HSW9-F1
#
_entry.id   AF-A0A926HSW9-F1
#
_cell.length_a   1.000
_cell.length_b   1.000
_cell.length_c   1.000
_cell.angle_alpha   90.00
_cell.angle_beta   90.00
_cell.angle_gamma   90.00
#
_symmetry.space_group_name_H-M   'P 1'
#
loop_
_entity.id
_entity.type
_entity.pdbx_description
1 polymer ?
#
loop_
_entity_poly.entity_id
_entity_poly.type
_entity_poly.pdbx_seq_one_letter_code
_entity_poly.pdbx_strand_id
1 'polypeptide(L)'
;MGFFSGIFGANYTKEGPGVSKDEPQKPPFIRFFQLYFRKFWKLIQLNLIFLVPALVVAVMMVFLYLGSFPVNLPVGENTISVDLWKWYVMPLPLILLSPFVPGLAYVTRNYVREEHAFVFSDFKDAVKGNWKFFLLNGVITYLCYFILSIALRFYSAMLSTNKVMIIPFAISILFALLFLFAQFYIPVMAITFELKFREIYKNGFIFAVLGLWRNFLLLIVFAAFAFYAVFISPIMLLLVILLVLFFLLLGFSTAMYTVNFVVYPLIEKYLLKPYLEKDQPEKDTDAASEEENSLERNALEPKQSEFVYVNGKLIRREEAEGTQVFDDRQ
;
A
#
# COMPACT_ATOMS: atom_id res chain seq x y z
N MET A 1 -26.74 7.67 -35.54
CA MET A 1 -25.39 7.13 -35.83
C MET A 1 -24.32 8.17 -35.47
N GLY A 2 -24.00 8.35 -34.18
CA GLY A 2 -22.99 9.35 -33.76
C GLY A 2 -22.22 9.00 -32.48
N PHE A 3 -22.53 7.89 -31.82
CA PHE A 3 -21.94 7.52 -30.51
C PHE A 3 -20.64 6.69 -30.63
N PHE A 4 -20.29 6.22 -31.83
CA PHE A 4 -19.16 5.30 -32.05
C PHE A 4 -17.95 5.94 -32.75
N SER A 5 -18.03 7.20 -33.19
CA SER A 5 -16.92 7.86 -33.92
C SER A 5 -15.78 8.35 -33.00
N GLY A 6 -16.01 8.43 -31.68
CA GLY A 6 -15.03 8.95 -30.72
C GLY A 6 -14.07 7.92 -30.10
N ILE A 7 -14.25 6.61 -30.37
CA ILE A 7 -13.55 5.54 -29.65
C ILE A 7 -12.17 5.21 -30.27
N PHE A 8 -11.89 5.64 -31.51
CA PHE A 8 -10.66 5.29 -32.24
C PHE A 8 -9.74 6.49 -32.58
N GLY A 9 -9.96 7.65 -31.95
CA GLY A 9 -9.05 8.77 -32.07
C GLY A 9 -7.78 8.57 -31.23
N ALA A 10 -6.72 8.05 -31.84
CA ALA A 10 -5.37 8.06 -31.29
C ALA A 10 -4.82 9.50 -31.22
N ASN A 11 -5.32 10.29 -30.24
CA ASN A 11 -4.75 11.58 -29.87
C ASN A 11 -4.28 11.50 -28.42
N TYR A 12 -3.07 11.00 -28.23
CA TYR A 12 -2.40 10.87 -26.93
C TYR A 12 -1.82 12.19 -26.39
N THR A 13 -2.08 13.31 -27.06
CA THR A 13 -1.50 14.64 -26.78
C THR A 13 -2.53 15.71 -26.41
N LYS A 14 -3.82 15.37 -26.26
CA LYS A 14 -4.82 16.33 -25.77
C LYS A 14 -5.11 16.11 -24.30
N GLU A 15 -4.75 17.11 -23.51
CA GLU A 15 -5.11 17.25 -22.11
C GLU A 15 -6.64 17.21 -21.99
N GLY A 16 -7.15 16.28 -21.19
CA GLY A 16 -8.57 16.23 -20.85
C GLY A 16 -8.95 17.48 -20.03
N PRO A 17 -10.24 17.87 -19.99
CA PRO A 17 -10.67 19.07 -19.28
C PRO A 17 -10.18 19.02 -17.82
N GLY A 18 -9.29 19.95 -17.45
CA GLY A 18 -8.80 20.08 -16.09
C GLY A 18 -9.98 20.36 -15.16
N VAL A 19 -10.04 19.66 -14.03
CA VAL A 19 -11.01 19.96 -12.96
C VAL A 19 -10.54 21.24 -12.28
N SER A 20 -11.43 22.23 -12.10
CA SER A 20 -11.11 23.46 -11.40
C SER A 20 -10.72 23.16 -9.95
N LYS A 21 -9.70 23.87 -9.44
CA LYS A 21 -9.21 23.72 -8.05
C LYS A 21 -10.27 24.07 -6.99
N ASP A 22 -11.39 24.66 -7.40
CA ASP A 22 -12.45 25.20 -6.53
C ASP A 22 -13.78 24.42 -6.57
N GLU A 23 -13.86 23.23 -7.19
CA GLU A 23 -15.07 22.40 -7.10
C GLU A 23 -15.14 21.72 -5.71
N PRO A 24 -16.27 21.80 -4.97
CA PRO A 24 -16.37 21.21 -3.64
C PRO A 24 -16.07 19.71 -3.70
N GLN A 25 -15.12 19.26 -2.88
CA GLN A 25 -14.69 17.87 -2.88
C GLN A 25 -15.86 16.95 -2.53
N LYS A 26 -16.29 16.15 -3.51
CA LYS A 26 -17.37 15.17 -3.34
C LYS A 26 -17.02 14.15 -2.24
N PRO A 27 -18.04 13.51 -1.62
CA PRO A 27 -17.82 12.47 -0.63
C PRO A 27 -16.82 11.41 -1.12
N PRO A 28 -15.92 10.89 -0.25
CA PRO A 28 -14.84 9.99 -0.66
C PRO A 28 -15.32 8.77 -1.46
N PHE A 29 -16.47 8.19 -1.09
CA PHE A 29 -17.06 7.06 -1.80
C PHE A 29 -17.44 7.40 -3.25
N ILE A 30 -18.07 8.54 -3.49
CA ILE A 30 -18.47 8.97 -4.84
C ILE A 30 -17.22 9.32 -5.66
N ARG A 31 -16.26 10.00 -5.03
CA ARG A 31 -15.00 10.37 -5.67
C ARG A 31 -14.21 9.14 -6.13
N PHE A 32 -14.20 8.06 -5.34
CA PHE A 32 -13.55 6.80 -5.69
C PHE A 32 -14.03 6.29 -7.06
N PHE A 33 -15.34 6.10 -7.22
CA PHE A 33 -15.92 5.56 -8.46
C PHE A 33 -15.85 6.55 -9.61
N GLN A 34 -16.04 7.84 -9.35
CA GLN A 34 -15.91 8.88 -10.39
C GLN A 34 -14.52 8.85 -11.02
N LEU A 35 -13.46 8.84 -10.19
CA LEU A 35 -12.08 8.79 -10.67
C LEU A 35 -11.76 7.45 -11.33
N TYR A 36 -12.22 6.35 -10.73
CA TYR A 36 -12.01 5.01 -11.26
C TYR A 36 -12.59 4.85 -12.67
N PHE A 37 -13.86 5.21 -12.87
CA PHE A 37 -14.51 5.08 -14.17
C PHE A 37 -14.00 6.10 -15.20
N ARG A 38 -13.62 7.32 -14.77
CA ARG A 38 -12.96 8.31 -15.65
C ARG A 38 -11.64 7.77 -16.21
N LYS A 39 -10.90 6.96 -15.44
CA LYS A 39 -9.62 6.38 -15.84
C LYS A 39 -9.72 4.88 -16.20
N PHE A 40 -10.92 4.34 -16.38
CA PHE A 40 -11.18 2.91 -16.56
C PHE A 40 -10.30 2.25 -17.63
N TRP A 41 -10.27 2.83 -18.83
CA TRP A 41 -9.46 2.31 -19.93
C TRP A 41 -7.96 2.37 -19.66
N LYS A 42 -7.51 3.38 -18.91
CA LYS A 42 -6.11 3.53 -18.52
C LYS A 42 -5.71 2.53 -17.43
N LEU A 43 -6.64 2.21 -16.53
CA LEU A 43 -6.45 1.12 -15.56
C LEU A 43 -6.34 -0.23 -16.25
N ILE A 44 -7.13 -0.50 -17.30
CA ILE A 44 -6.96 -1.70 -18.12
C ILE A 44 -5.57 -1.75 -18.77
N GLN A 45 -5.15 -0.65 -19.41
CA GLN A 45 -3.80 -0.56 -20.01
C GLN A 45 -2.71 -0.83 -18.97
N LEU A 46 -2.84 -0.24 -17.78
CA LEU A 46 -1.90 -0.42 -16.69
C LEU A 46 -1.87 -1.88 -16.19
N ASN A 47 -3.04 -2.51 -16.04
CA ASN A 47 -3.13 -3.92 -15.64
C ASN A 47 -2.47 -4.83 -16.66
N LEU A 48 -2.70 -4.60 -17.96
CA LEU A 48 -2.10 -5.41 -19.03
C LEU A 48 -0.57 -5.30 -19.06
N ILE A 49 0.00 -4.13 -18.76
CA ILE A 49 1.46 -3.96 -18.65
C ILE A 49 2.00 -4.77 -17.48
N PHE A 50 1.36 -4.70 -16.31
CA PHE A 50 1.77 -5.46 -15.13
C PHE A 50 1.47 -6.97 -15.27
N LEU A 51 0.50 -7.35 -16.10
CA LEU A 51 0.14 -8.73 -16.38
C LEU A 51 1.30 -9.48 -17.05
N VAL A 52 2.12 -8.82 -17.86
CA VAL A 52 3.27 -9.46 -18.54
C VAL A 52 4.25 -10.10 -17.54
N PRO A 53 4.87 -9.37 -16.58
CA PRO A 53 5.72 -9.99 -15.58
C PRO A 53 4.92 -10.91 -14.63
N ALA A 54 3.65 -10.61 -14.35
CA ALA A 54 2.81 -11.48 -13.52
C ALA A 54 2.59 -12.86 -14.15
N LEU A 55 2.41 -12.94 -15.47
CA LEU A 55 2.27 -14.20 -16.20
C LEU A 55 3.57 -15.00 -16.21
N VAL A 56 4.72 -14.35 -16.38
CA VAL A 56 6.03 -15.03 -16.28
C VAL A 56 6.19 -15.67 -14.90
N VAL A 57 5.89 -14.91 -13.84
CA VAL A 57 5.92 -15.42 -12.46
C VAL A 57 4.90 -16.54 -12.25
N ALA A 58 3.67 -16.39 -12.75
CA ALA A 58 2.64 -17.41 -12.64
C ALA A 58 3.03 -18.72 -13.34
N VAL A 59 3.62 -18.65 -14.53
CA VAL A 59 4.15 -19.81 -15.26
C VAL A 59 5.25 -20.49 -14.45
N MET A 60 6.19 -19.72 -13.88
CA MET A 60 7.21 -20.29 -12.97
C MET A 60 6.57 -20.98 -11.76
N MET A 61 5.56 -20.38 -11.15
CA MET A 61 4.83 -20.99 -10.02
C MET A 61 4.11 -22.28 -10.43
N VAL A 62 3.53 -22.35 -11.63
CA VAL A 62 2.90 -23.57 -12.17
C VAL A 62 3.95 -24.67 -12.38
N PHE A 63 5.10 -24.35 -12.95
CA PHE A 63 6.18 -25.34 -13.10
C PHE A 63 6.65 -25.88 -11.73
N LEU A 64 6.80 -25.02 -10.73
CA LEU A 64 7.13 -25.44 -9.37
C LEU A 64 6.00 -26.27 -8.74
N TYR A 65 4.74 -25.91 -8.98
CA TYR A 65 3.58 -26.66 -8.48
C TYR A 65 3.54 -28.09 -9.05
N LEU A 66 3.80 -28.25 -10.35
CA LEU A 66 3.84 -29.57 -11.01
C LEU A 66 5.00 -30.44 -10.49
N GLY A 67 6.09 -29.83 -10.04
CA GLY A 67 7.22 -30.52 -9.41
C GLY A 67 7.05 -30.81 -7.92
N SER A 68 5.87 -30.61 -7.33
CA SER A 68 5.67 -30.79 -5.89
C SER A 68 5.86 -32.24 -5.43
N PHE A 69 6.57 -32.42 -4.33
CA PHE A 69 6.77 -33.70 -3.67
C PHE A 69 6.15 -33.69 -2.27
N PRO A 70 4.91 -34.19 -2.12
CA PRO A 70 4.28 -34.28 -0.80
C PRO A 70 4.96 -35.35 0.06
N VAL A 71 5.19 -35.03 1.33
CA VAL A 71 5.66 -35.99 2.33
C VAL A 71 4.44 -36.63 2.97
N ASN A 72 4.29 -37.95 2.81
CA ASN A 72 3.21 -38.71 3.42
C ASN A 72 3.68 -39.30 4.75
N LEU A 73 3.07 -38.88 5.85
CA LEU A 73 3.36 -39.37 7.19
C LEU A 73 2.29 -40.37 7.62
N PRO A 74 2.65 -41.60 8.01
CA PRO A 74 1.71 -42.56 8.57
C PRO A 74 1.32 -42.13 9.99
N VAL A 75 0.02 -42.01 10.25
CA VAL A 75 -0.56 -41.66 11.56
C VAL A 75 -1.67 -42.66 11.87
N GLY A 76 -1.32 -43.74 12.58
CA GLY A 76 -2.22 -44.87 12.81
C GLY A 76 -2.56 -45.55 11.49
N GLU A 77 -3.85 -45.71 11.20
CA GLU A 77 -4.36 -46.26 9.94
C GLU A 77 -4.46 -45.21 8.81
N ASN A 78 -4.30 -43.93 9.12
CA ASN A 78 -4.43 -42.83 8.16
C ASN A 78 -3.05 -42.34 7.68
N THR A 79 -2.99 -41.79 6.47
CA THR A 79 -1.83 -41.06 5.96
C THR A 79 -2.11 -39.57 5.92
N ILE A 80 -1.27 -38.75 6.55
CA ILE A 80 -1.31 -37.29 6.42
C ILE A 80 -0.30 -36.86 5.37
N SER A 81 -0.76 -36.25 4.28
CA SER A 81 0.11 -35.65 3.27
C SER A 81 0.43 -34.20 3.64
N VAL A 82 1.71 -33.90 3.88
CA VAL A 82 2.21 -32.54 4.12
C VAL A 82 3.05 -32.11 2.93
N ASP A 83 2.66 -31.00 2.29
CA ASP A 83 3.34 -30.48 1.10
C ASP A 83 4.01 -29.13 1.39
N LEU A 84 5.19 -29.20 2.00
CA LEU A 84 6.00 -28.02 2.32
C LEU A 84 6.46 -27.30 1.04
N TRP A 85 6.60 -28.03 -0.06
CA TRP A 85 7.01 -27.49 -1.35
C TRP A 85 5.97 -26.50 -1.88
N LYS A 86 4.68 -26.88 -1.87
CA LYS A 86 3.58 -25.97 -2.25
C LYS A 86 3.49 -24.75 -1.34
N TRP A 87 3.80 -24.90 -0.06
CA TRP A 87 3.68 -23.79 0.88
C TRP A 87 4.83 -22.79 0.79
N TYR A 88 6.05 -23.23 0.48
CA TYR A 88 7.23 -22.36 0.56
C TYR A 88 7.94 -22.19 -0.77
N VAL A 89 8.17 -23.26 -1.52
CA VAL A 89 8.93 -23.17 -2.77
C VAL A 89 8.08 -22.62 -3.90
N MET A 90 6.84 -23.08 -4.05
CA MET A 90 5.92 -22.59 -5.08
C MET A 90 5.71 -21.07 -5.05
N PRO A 91 5.53 -20.38 -3.90
CA PRO A 91 5.37 -18.92 -3.88
C PRO A 91 6.68 -18.12 -4.01
N LEU A 92 7.85 -18.75 -3.97
CA LEU A 92 9.15 -18.05 -4.03
C LEU A 92 9.30 -17.12 -5.25
N PRO A 93 8.85 -17.47 -6.47
CA PRO A 93 8.90 -16.57 -7.62
C PRO A 93 8.14 -15.25 -7.46
N LEU A 94 7.22 -15.11 -6.50
CA LEU A 94 6.49 -13.86 -6.24
C LEU A 94 7.44 -12.70 -5.87
N ILE A 95 8.63 -12.99 -5.35
CA ILE A 95 9.67 -11.97 -5.10
C ILE A 95 10.02 -11.22 -6.40
N LEU A 96 10.04 -11.93 -7.54
CA LEU A 96 10.38 -11.38 -8.85
C LEU A 96 9.31 -10.44 -9.40
N LEU A 97 8.08 -10.49 -8.86
CA LEU A 97 7.02 -9.56 -9.22
C LEU A 97 7.15 -8.21 -8.51
N SER A 98 7.79 -8.20 -7.33
CA SER A 98 7.90 -7.01 -6.48
C SER A 98 8.52 -5.78 -7.18
N PRO A 99 9.60 -5.90 -7.99
CA PRO A 99 10.17 -4.78 -8.73
C PRO A 99 9.22 -4.03 -9.66
N PHE A 100 8.10 -4.66 -10.07
CA PHE A 100 7.12 -4.06 -10.98
C PHE A 100 5.99 -3.31 -10.25
N VAL A 101 5.82 -3.55 -8.94
CA VAL A 101 4.84 -2.88 -8.08
C VAL A 101 4.97 -1.34 -8.06
N PRO A 102 6.17 -0.71 -8.08
CA PRO A 102 6.27 0.76 -8.12
C PRO A 102 5.60 1.36 -9.36
N GLY A 103 5.60 0.66 -10.50
CA GLY A 103 4.92 1.13 -11.70
C GLY A 103 3.40 1.23 -11.52
N LEU A 104 2.79 0.23 -10.87
CA LEU A 104 1.37 0.29 -10.49
C LEU A 104 1.11 1.41 -9.48
N ALA A 105 1.94 1.47 -8.43
CA ALA A 105 1.78 2.42 -7.34
C ALA A 105 1.86 3.85 -7.84
N TYR A 106 2.81 4.16 -8.74
CA TYR A 106 3.04 5.50 -9.27
C TYR A 106 1.88 5.99 -10.12
N VAL A 107 1.50 5.21 -11.13
CA VAL A 107 0.42 5.60 -12.06
C VAL A 107 -0.91 5.74 -11.33
N THR A 108 -1.26 4.79 -10.44
CA THR A 108 -2.52 4.87 -9.71
C THR A 108 -2.53 5.96 -8.64
N ARG A 109 -1.40 6.26 -7.98
CA ARG A 109 -1.26 7.41 -7.07
C ARG A 109 -1.52 8.71 -7.82
N ASN A 110 -0.95 8.89 -9.00
CA ASN A 110 -1.18 10.09 -9.81
C ASN A 110 -2.66 10.18 -10.25
N TYR A 111 -3.33 9.07 -10.54
CA TYR A 111 -4.78 9.07 -10.80
C TYR A 111 -5.63 9.49 -9.61
N VAL A 112 -5.26 9.06 -8.40
CA VAL A 112 -5.92 9.49 -7.16
C VAL A 112 -5.69 10.98 -6.89
N ARG A 113 -4.51 11.50 -7.25
CA ARG A 113 -4.17 12.93 -7.19
C ARG A 113 -4.76 13.76 -8.34
N GLU A 114 -5.42 13.12 -9.29
CA GLU A 114 -5.95 13.75 -10.51
C GLU A 114 -4.86 14.39 -11.40
N GLU A 115 -3.62 13.92 -11.24
CA GLU A 115 -2.48 14.34 -12.05
C GLU A 115 -2.42 13.52 -13.35
N HIS A 116 -1.86 14.14 -14.38
CA HIS A 116 -1.61 13.46 -15.63
C HIS A 116 -0.54 12.36 -15.42
N ALA A 117 -0.79 11.16 -15.95
CA ALA A 117 0.19 10.09 -15.97
C ALA A 117 0.12 9.33 -17.30
N PHE A 118 1.26 9.28 -17.99
CA PHE A 118 1.47 8.46 -19.17
C PHE A 118 1.71 7.02 -18.72
N VAL A 119 0.69 6.16 -18.90
CA VAL A 119 0.66 4.79 -18.37
C VAL A 119 1.96 4.01 -18.58
N PHE A 120 2.50 3.98 -19.81
CA PHE A 120 3.64 3.12 -20.13
C PHE A 120 4.99 3.70 -19.72
N SER A 121 5.27 4.97 -20.07
CA SER A 121 6.54 5.62 -19.73
C SER A 121 6.70 5.74 -18.22
N ASP A 122 5.67 6.24 -17.54
CA ASP A 122 5.73 6.48 -16.10
C ASP A 122 5.82 5.16 -15.32
N PHE A 123 5.15 4.10 -15.79
CA PHE A 123 5.33 2.76 -15.25
C PHE A 123 6.78 2.30 -15.37
N LYS A 124 7.37 2.40 -16.57
CA LYS A 124 8.74 1.95 -16.84
C LYS A 124 9.75 2.76 -16.03
N ASP A 125 9.57 4.06 -15.92
CA ASP A 125 10.47 4.96 -15.21
C ASP A 125 10.37 4.73 -13.69
N ALA A 126 9.16 4.55 -13.15
CA ALA A 126 8.97 4.20 -11.75
C ALA A 126 9.60 2.84 -11.39
N VAL A 127 9.50 1.84 -12.27
CA VAL A 127 10.17 0.54 -12.11
C VAL A 127 11.68 0.72 -12.11
N LYS A 128 12.24 1.42 -13.10
CA LYS A 128 13.70 1.64 -13.19
C LYS A 128 14.26 2.45 -12.02
N GLY A 129 13.52 3.41 -11.50
CA GLY A 129 13.95 4.21 -10.34
C GLY A 129 13.98 3.42 -9.04
N ASN A 130 13.06 2.46 -8.86
CA ASN A 130 12.79 1.87 -7.55
C ASN A 130 12.98 0.34 -7.47
N TRP A 131 13.39 -0.34 -8.55
CA TRP A 131 13.44 -1.80 -8.61
C TRP A 131 14.26 -2.44 -7.48
N LYS A 132 15.38 -1.86 -7.05
CA LYS A 132 16.23 -2.39 -5.98
C LYS A 132 15.51 -2.37 -4.63
N PHE A 133 14.89 -1.23 -4.32
CA PHE A 133 14.10 -1.06 -3.10
C PHE A 133 12.98 -2.10 -3.06
N PHE A 134 12.24 -2.24 -4.15
CA PHE A 134 11.10 -3.15 -4.20
C PHE A 134 11.52 -4.62 -4.25
N LEU A 135 12.62 -4.97 -4.93
CA LEU A 135 13.16 -6.33 -4.87
C LEU A 135 13.49 -6.71 -3.42
N LEU A 136 14.15 -5.82 -2.68
CA LEU A 136 14.46 -6.02 -1.28
C LEU A 136 13.19 -6.12 -0.41
N ASN A 137 12.19 -5.25 -0.65
CA ASN A 137 10.88 -5.34 0.01
C ASN A 137 10.17 -6.68 -0.29
N GLY A 138 10.30 -7.20 -1.52
CA GLY A 138 9.80 -8.51 -1.91
C GLY A 138 10.46 -9.65 -1.15
N VAL A 139 11.79 -9.63 -1.01
CA VAL A 139 12.55 -10.60 -0.21
C VAL A 139 12.12 -10.55 1.26
N ILE A 140 12.04 -9.36 1.85
CA ILE A 140 11.61 -9.20 3.25
C ILE A 140 10.17 -9.68 3.44
N THR A 141 9.27 -9.34 2.52
CA THR A 141 7.87 -9.80 2.57
C THR A 141 7.79 -11.33 2.51
N TYR A 142 8.56 -11.97 1.64
CA TYR A 142 8.62 -13.43 1.56
C TYR A 142 9.23 -14.06 2.83
N LEU A 143 10.30 -13.48 3.38
CA LEU A 143 10.91 -13.96 4.64
C LEU A 143 9.94 -13.82 5.82
N CYS A 144 9.23 -12.70 5.92
CA CYS A 144 8.18 -12.51 6.92
C CYS A 144 7.07 -13.56 6.76
N TYR A 145 6.59 -13.78 5.53
CA TYR A 145 5.63 -14.85 5.24
C TYR A 145 6.14 -16.23 5.68
N PHE A 146 7.37 -16.58 5.30
CA PHE A 146 7.99 -17.87 5.63
C PHE A 146 8.10 -18.10 7.15
N ILE A 147 8.68 -17.13 7.87
CA ILE A 147 8.86 -17.23 9.33
C ILE A 147 7.51 -17.25 10.05
N LEU A 148 6.60 -16.33 9.71
CA LEU A 148 5.30 -16.24 10.38
C LEU A 148 4.43 -17.46 10.12
N SER A 149 4.44 -18.00 8.90
CA SER A 149 3.65 -19.19 8.59
C SER A 149 4.18 -20.46 9.26
N ILE A 150 5.49 -20.56 9.54
CA ILE A 150 6.04 -21.62 10.40
C ILE A 150 5.65 -21.38 11.86
N ALA A 151 5.86 -20.16 12.38
CA ALA A 151 5.57 -19.81 13.76
C ALA A 151 4.08 -20.02 14.11
N LEU A 152 3.17 -19.54 13.26
CA LEU A 152 1.73 -19.69 13.46
C LEU A 152 1.30 -21.16 13.50
N ARG A 153 1.85 -22.01 12.63
CA ARG A 153 1.57 -23.46 12.63
C ARG A 153 2.16 -24.16 13.85
N PHE A 154 3.36 -23.79 14.25
CA PHE A 154 4.01 -24.38 15.42
C PHE A 154 3.24 -24.04 16.71
N TYR A 155 2.95 -22.75 16.94
CA TYR A 155 2.24 -22.33 18.15
C TYR A 155 0.80 -22.84 18.16
N SER A 156 0.11 -22.89 17.01
CA SER A 156 -1.25 -23.44 16.96
C SER A 156 -1.28 -24.95 17.28
N ALA A 157 -0.30 -25.71 16.81
CA ALA A 157 -0.20 -27.14 17.12
C ALA A 157 0.07 -27.39 18.62
N MET A 158 0.89 -26.53 19.26
CA MET A 158 1.27 -26.66 20.67
C MET A 158 0.20 -26.21 21.66
N LEU A 159 -0.87 -25.54 21.23
CA LEU A 159 -1.97 -25.11 22.09
C LEU A 159 -2.69 -26.26 22.80
N SER A 160 -2.70 -27.45 22.19
CA SER A 160 -3.31 -28.66 22.77
C SER A 160 -2.53 -29.19 23.97
N THR A 161 -1.21 -28.99 24.00
CA THR A 161 -0.31 -29.46 25.05
C THR A 161 -0.05 -28.40 26.11
N ASN A 162 0.18 -27.14 25.69
CA ASN A 162 0.52 -26.04 26.59
C ASN A 162 -0.26 -24.77 26.21
N LYS A 163 -1.26 -24.42 27.03
CA LYS A 163 -2.10 -23.24 26.83
C LYS A 163 -1.33 -21.91 26.87
N VAL A 164 -0.15 -21.85 27.49
CA VAL A 164 0.70 -20.65 27.52
C VAL A 164 1.13 -20.24 26.10
N MET A 165 1.16 -21.18 25.15
CA MET A 165 1.47 -20.92 23.73
C MET A 165 0.47 -20.00 23.03
N ILE A 166 -0.67 -19.67 23.65
CA ILE A 166 -1.59 -18.65 23.16
C ILE A 166 -0.93 -17.27 23.06
N ILE A 167 0.01 -16.95 23.97
CA ILE A 167 0.70 -15.66 24.00
C ILE A 167 1.57 -15.47 22.74
N PRO A 168 2.58 -16.33 22.46
CA PRO A 168 3.38 -16.17 21.24
C PRO A 168 2.58 -16.37 19.95
N PHE A 169 1.49 -17.16 19.97
CA PHE A 169 0.56 -17.26 18.86
C PHE A 169 -0.12 -15.91 18.55
N ALA A 170 -0.70 -15.27 19.57
CA ALA A 170 -1.35 -13.97 19.44
C ALA A 170 -0.38 -12.87 18.99
N ILE A 171 0.84 -12.85 19.54
CA ILE A 171 1.91 -11.92 19.13
C ILE A 171 2.26 -12.11 17.64
N SER A 172 2.35 -13.35 17.17
CA SER A 172 2.64 -13.66 15.77
C SER A 172 1.53 -13.16 14.83
N ILE A 173 0.26 -13.33 15.23
CA ILE A 173 -0.89 -12.79 14.48
C ILE A 173 -0.85 -11.25 14.46
N LEU A 174 -0.62 -10.62 15.61
CA LEU A 174 -0.56 -9.16 15.70
C LEU A 174 0.55 -8.60 14.83
N PHE A 175 1.74 -9.21 14.86
CA PHE A 175 2.84 -8.80 14.01
C PHE A 175 2.54 -9.01 12.52
N ALA A 176 1.93 -10.14 12.15
CA ALA A 176 1.50 -10.39 10.77
C ALA A 176 0.51 -9.32 10.28
N LEU A 177 -0.44 -8.93 11.12
CA LEU A 177 -1.42 -7.89 10.82
C LEU A 177 -0.77 -6.50 10.67
N LEU A 178 0.11 -6.12 11.59
CA LEU A 178 0.84 -4.85 11.51
C LEU A 178 1.76 -4.80 10.29
N PHE A 179 2.42 -5.90 9.96
CA PHE A 179 3.26 -5.99 8.76
C PHE A 179 2.43 -5.87 7.48
N LEU A 180 1.27 -6.54 7.41
CA LEU A 180 0.32 -6.39 6.30
C LEU A 180 -0.12 -4.93 6.15
N PHE A 181 -0.49 -4.27 7.25
CA PHE A 181 -0.89 -2.86 7.22
C PHE A 181 0.24 -1.95 6.77
N ALA A 182 1.48 -2.18 7.22
CA ALA A 182 2.64 -1.42 6.78
C ALA A 182 2.86 -1.53 5.25
N GLN A 183 2.60 -2.70 4.66
CA GLN A 183 2.72 -2.93 3.21
C GLN A 183 1.71 -2.11 2.39
N PHE A 184 0.64 -1.57 2.96
CA PHE A 184 -0.24 -0.63 2.23
C PHE A 184 0.42 0.74 2.03
N TYR A 185 1.31 1.16 2.94
CA TYR A 185 1.94 2.48 2.91
C TYR A 185 3.31 2.46 2.25
N ILE A 186 4.08 1.39 2.43
CA ILE A 186 5.48 1.28 1.94
C ILE A 186 5.58 1.56 0.44
N PRO A 187 4.77 0.94 -0.45
CA PRO A 187 4.86 1.20 -1.88
C PRO A 187 4.62 2.67 -2.24
N VAL A 188 3.66 3.32 -1.58
CA VAL A 188 3.28 4.71 -1.84
C VAL A 188 4.35 5.66 -1.34
N MET A 189 4.92 5.43 -0.16
CA MET A 189 5.99 6.27 0.37
C MET A 189 7.28 6.13 -0.44
N ALA A 190 7.65 4.91 -0.83
CA ALA A 190 8.89 4.64 -1.57
C ALA A 190 8.95 5.37 -2.93
N ILE A 191 7.81 5.56 -3.60
CA ILE A 191 7.75 6.28 -4.89
C ILE A 191 7.51 7.80 -4.74
N THR A 192 7.20 8.27 -3.52
CA THR A 192 6.81 9.67 -3.27
C THR A 192 7.93 10.44 -2.59
N PHE A 193 8.72 9.78 -1.75
CA PHE A 193 9.75 10.40 -0.93
C PHE A 193 11.10 9.72 -1.13
N GLU A 194 12.17 10.51 -1.14
CA GLU A 194 13.55 10.03 -1.22
C GLU A 194 14.09 9.70 0.19
N LEU A 195 13.45 8.75 0.87
CA LEU A 195 13.82 8.31 2.23
C LEU A 195 14.69 7.06 2.21
N LYS A 196 15.47 6.86 3.27
CA LYS A 196 16.25 5.63 3.42
C LYS A 196 15.32 4.42 3.64
N PHE A 197 15.77 3.24 3.22
CA PHE A 197 15.01 2.00 3.35
C PHE A 197 14.44 1.77 4.77
N ARG A 198 15.29 1.96 5.79
CA ARG A 198 14.92 1.81 7.20
C ARG A 198 13.86 2.81 7.65
N GLU A 199 13.92 4.04 7.14
CA GLU A 199 12.97 5.11 7.47
C GLU A 199 11.60 4.80 6.87
N ILE A 200 11.54 4.32 5.62
CA ILE A 200 10.29 3.92 4.97
C ILE A 200 9.58 2.81 5.77
N TYR A 201 10.32 1.79 6.22
CA TYR A 201 9.74 0.73 7.04
C TYR A 201 9.29 1.22 8.41
N LYS A 202 10.12 2.02 9.10
CA LYS A 202 9.75 2.61 10.39
C LYS A 202 8.47 3.44 10.27
N ASN A 203 8.41 4.30 9.26
CA ASN A 203 7.23 5.12 8.97
C ASN A 203 6.04 4.25 8.58
N GLY A 204 6.25 3.17 7.84
CA GLY A 204 5.22 2.21 7.45
C GLY A 204 4.53 1.57 8.65
N PHE A 205 5.29 1.15 9.66
CA PHE A 205 4.74 0.62 10.91
C PHE A 205 4.03 1.70 11.74
N ILE A 206 4.51 2.94 11.73
CA ILE A 206 3.80 4.06 12.38
C ILE A 206 2.45 4.28 11.70
N PHE A 207 2.41 4.30 10.37
CA PHE A 207 1.15 4.43 9.60
C PHE A 207 0.22 3.23 9.76
N ALA A 208 0.76 2.02 9.94
CA ALA A 208 -0.03 0.83 10.26
C ALA A 208 -0.89 1.02 11.52
N VAL A 209 -0.37 1.73 12.52
CA VAL A 209 -1.05 2.04 13.79
C VAL A 209 -1.88 3.33 13.71
N LEU A 210 -1.37 4.39 13.08
CA LEU A 210 -2.12 5.64 12.93
C LEU A 210 -3.37 5.49 12.05
N GLY A 211 -3.29 4.63 11.04
CA GLY A 211 -4.33 4.42 10.03
C GLY A 211 -5.27 3.25 10.31
N LEU A 212 -5.41 2.79 11.55
CA LEU A 212 -6.12 1.53 11.89
C LEU A 212 -7.47 1.36 11.17
N TRP A 213 -8.36 2.37 11.22
CA TRP A 213 -9.66 2.28 10.54
C TRP A 213 -9.52 2.08 9.02
N ARG A 214 -8.61 2.82 8.36
CA ARG A 214 -8.34 2.71 6.92
C ARG A 214 -7.75 1.34 6.56
N ASN A 215 -6.89 0.82 7.42
CA ASN A 215 -6.25 -0.48 7.26
C ASN A 215 -7.26 -1.63 7.39
N PHE A 216 -8.15 -1.56 8.38
CA PHE A 216 -9.25 -2.50 8.53
C PHE A 216 -10.25 -2.42 7.38
N LEU A 217 -10.54 -1.21 6.87
CA LEU A 217 -11.37 -1.04 5.67
C LEU A 217 -10.75 -1.78 4.48
N LEU A 218 -9.45 -1.59 4.21
CA LEU A 218 -8.75 -2.31 3.14
C LEU A 218 -8.73 -3.83 3.37
N LEU A 219 -8.49 -4.26 4.61
CA LEU A 219 -8.51 -5.67 4.96
C LEU A 219 -9.88 -6.30 4.68
N ILE A 220 -10.98 -5.64 5.07
CA ILE A 220 -12.34 -6.11 4.84
C ILE A 220 -12.64 -6.17 3.34
N VAL A 221 -12.26 -5.15 2.57
CA VAL A 221 -12.46 -5.12 1.12
C VAL A 221 -11.72 -6.27 0.44
N PHE A 222 -10.44 -6.49 0.77
CA PHE A 222 -9.66 -7.59 0.19
C PHE A 222 -10.10 -8.96 0.69
N ALA A 223 -10.52 -9.09 1.96
CA ALA A 223 -11.05 -10.33 2.50
C ALA A 223 -12.40 -10.69 1.86
N ALA A 224 -13.29 -9.71 1.64
CA ALA A 224 -14.56 -9.93 0.94
C ALA A 224 -14.34 -10.36 -0.52
N PHE A 225 -13.37 -9.74 -1.20
CA PHE A 225 -12.99 -10.15 -2.55
C PHE A 225 -12.37 -11.57 -2.57
N ALA A 226 -11.49 -11.89 -1.63
CA ALA A 226 -10.92 -13.23 -1.49
C ALA A 226 -12.01 -14.28 -1.17
N PHE A 227 -12.97 -13.94 -0.31
CA PHE A 227 -14.13 -14.79 -0.01
C PHE A 227 -14.97 -15.05 -1.26
N TYR A 228 -15.27 -14.00 -2.03
CA TYR A 228 -15.97 -14.14 -3.31
C TYR A 228 -15.18 -15.05 -4.28
N ALA A 229 -13.87 -14.84 -4.41
CA ALA A 229 -13.03 -15.62 -5.30
C ALA A 229 -12.98 -17.11 -4.94
N VAL A 230 -12.84 -17.44 -3.65
CA VAL A 230 -12.65 -18.82 -3.18
C VAL A 230 -13.96 -19.57 -2.98
N PHE A 231 -14.99 -18.92 -2.44
CA PHE A 231 -16.22 -19.62 -2.03
C PHE A 231 -17.40 -19.40 -2.98
N ILE A 232 -17.54 -18.21 -3.57
CA ILE A 232 -18.70 -17.86 -4.39
C ILE A 232 -18.46 -18.15 -5.87
N SER A 233 -17.30 -17.75 -6.40
CA SER A 233 -16.99 -17.90 -7.83
C SER A 233 -17.06 -19.36 -8.32
N PRO A 234 -16.62 -20.39 -7.56
CA PRO A 234 -16.64 -21.77 -8.05
C PRO A 234 -18.03 -22.41 -8.15
N ILE A 235 -19.07 -21.77 -7.58
CA ILE A 235 -20.45 -22.30 -7.61
C ILE A 235 -20.97 -22.39 -9.05
N MET A 236 -20.51 -21.51 -9.94
CA MET A 236 -20.95 -21.47 -11.34
C MET A 236 -19.80 -21.09 -12.26
N LEU A 237 -19.61 -21.84 -13.36
CA LEU A 237 -18.52 -21.61 -14.32
C LEU A 237 -18.49 -20.16 -14.85
N LEU A 238 -19.65 -19.55 -15.09
CA LEU A 238 -19.74 -18.15 -15.51
C LEU A 238 -19.04 -17.19 -14.53
N LEU A 239 -19.20 -17.39 -13.22
CA LEU A 239 -18.58 -16.53 -12.21
C LEU A 239 -17.05 -16.70 -12.19
N VAL A 240 -16.56 -17.93 -12.40
CA VAL A 240 -15.12 -18.19 -12.56
C VAL A 240 -14.57 -17.44 -13.78
N ILE A 241 -15.27 -17.51 -14.92
CA ILE A 241 -14.86 -16.81 -16.15
C ILE A 241 -14.82 -15.29 -15.91
N LEU A 242 -15.83 -14.73 -15.25
CA LEU A 242 -15.87 -13.30 -14.91
C LEU A 242 -14.73 -12.90 -13.96
N LEU A 243 -14.40 -13.74 -12.97
CA LEU A 243 -13.29 -13.50 -12.05
C LEU A 243 -11.95 -13.51 -12.79
N VAL A 244 -11.73 -14.49 -13.68
CA VAL A 244 -10.52 -14.57 -14.50
C VAL A 244 -10.40 -13.35 -15.41
N LEU A 245 -11.49 -12.96 -16.07
CA LEU A 245 -11.52 -11.76 -16.91
C LEU A 245 -11.22 -10.49 -16.09
N PHE A 246 -11.77 -10.39 -14.87
CA PHE A 246 -11.46 -9.29 -13.97
C PHE A 246 -9.97 -9.24 -13.63
N PHE A 247 -9.34 -10.37 -13.29
CA PHE A 247 -7.89 -10.38 -13.00
C PHE A 247 -7.03 -10.03 -14.22
N LEU A 248 -7.39 -10.54 -15.40
CA LEU A 248 -6.67 -10.24 -16.65
C LEU A 248 -6.78 -8.77 -17.05
N LEU A 249 -7.94 -8.14 -16.83
CA LEU A 249 -8.17 -6.77 -17.27
C LEU A 249 -7.94 -5.70 -16.20
N LEU A 250 -8.18 -6.00 -14.93
CA LEU A 250 -8.29 -4.95 -13.89
C LEU A 250 -7.65 -5.31 -12.54
N GLY A 251 -7.57 -6.60 -12.17
CA GLY A 251 -7.31 -7.03 -10.79
C GLY A 251 -6.16 -6.32 -10.07
N PHE A 252 -4.96 -6.28 -10.66
CA PHE A 252 -3.79 -5.66 -10.04
C PHE A 252 -3.91 -4.13 -9.98
N SER A 253 -4.39 -3.52 -11.06
CA SER A 253 -4.58 -2.07 -11.13
C SER A 253 -5.64 -1.57 -10.13
N THR A 254 -6.75 -2.29 -10.00
CA THR A 254 -7.84 -1.98 -9.05
C THR A 254 -7.39 -2.15 -7.62
N ALA A 255 -6.64 -3.21 -7.30
CA ALA A 255 -6.10 -3.42 -5.97
C ALA A 255 -5.19 -2.25 -5.56
N MET A 256 -4.22 -1.89 -6.42
CA MET A 256 -3.29 -0.80 -6.11
C MET A 256 -3.98 0.57 -6.07
N TYR A 257 -4.91 0.84 -6.98
CA TYR A 257 -5.73 2.06 -6.96
C TYR A 257 -6.52 2.18 -5.65
N THR A 258 -7.10 1.07 -5.18
CA THR A 258 -7.88 1.04 -3.93
C THR A 258 -7.00 1.34 -2.72
N VAL A 259 -5.81 0.73 -2.66
CA VAL A 259 -4.81 1.04 -1.62
C VAL A 259 -4.47 2.53 -1.65
N ASN A 260 -4.01 3.04 -2.80
CA ASN A 260 -3.62 4.43 -2.97
C ASN A 260 -4.74 5.41 -2.57
N PHE A 261 -5.98 5.17 -3.02
CA PHE A 261 -7.10 6.06 -2.70
C PHE A 261 -7.37 6.13 -1.18
N VAL A 262 -7.29 5.00 -0.49
CA VAL A 262 -7.58 4.93 0.95
C VAL A 262 -6.42 5.47 1.79
N VAL A 263 -5.17 5.16 1.43
CA VAL A 263 -4.01 5.49 2.28
C VAL A 263 -3.41 6.87 1.98
N TYR A 264 -3.52 7.36 0.75
CA TYR A 264 -2.85 8.59 0.32
C TYR A 264 -3.22 9.82 1.17
N PRO A 265 -4.50 10.09 1.53
CA PRO A 265 -4.85 11.24 2.36
C PRO A 265 -4.15 11.25 3.73
N LEU A 266 -3.84 10.07 4.28
CA LEU A 266 -3.13 9.97 5.55
C LEU A 266 -1.64 10.28 5.38
N ILE A 267 -1.02 9.74 4.32
CA ILE A 267 0.37 10.03 3.96
C ILE A 267 0.53 11.53 3.65
N GLU A 268 -0.42 12.10 2.91
CA GLU A 268 -0.42 13.51 2.56
C GLU A 268 -0.43 14.40 3.81
N LYS A 269 -1.33 14.11 4.75
CA LYS A 269 -1.50 14.88 5.98
C LYS A 269 -0.27 14.83 6.89
N TYR A 270 0.33 13.65 7.08
CA TYR A 270 1.35 13.43 8.12
C TYR A 270 2.79 13.35 7.61
N LEU A 271 3.00 13.15 6.30
CA LEU A 271 4.33 13.03 5.71
C LEU A 271 4.56 14.04 4.59
N LEU A 272 3.60 14.20 3.65
CA LEU A 272 3.82 15.09 2.50
C LEU A 272 3.84 16.58 2.88
N LYS A 273 2.82 17.08 3.60
CA LYS A 273 2.76 18.50 3.97
C LYS A 273 3.98 18.92 4.83
N PRO A 274 4.35 18.19 5.89
CA PRO A 274 5.53 18.56 6.68
C PRO A 274 6.84 18.45 5.89
N TYR A 275 6.94 17.52 4.96
CA TYR A 275 8.11 17.38 4.09
C TYR A 275 8.27 18.60 3.17
N LEU A 276 7.18 19.07 2.55
CA LEU A 276 7.19 20.24 1.68
C LEU A 276 7.42 21.55 2.44
N GLU A 277 6.93 21.67 3.67
CA GLU A 277 7.17 22.82 4.55
C GLU A 277 8.64 22.94 4.95
N LYS A 278 9.36 21.81 5.09
CA LYS A 278 10.77 21.77 5.44
C LYS A 278 11.71 22.02 4.25
N ASP A 279 11.31 21.59 3.05
CA ASP A 279 12.08 21.78 1.81
C ASP A 279 11.87 23.17 1.17
N GLN A 280 10.97 24.00 1.70
CA GLN A 280 10.93 25.42 1.36
C GLN A 280 12.15 26.08 2.03
N PRO A 281 13.08 26.71 1.28
CA PRO A 281 14.05 27.60 1.90
C PRO A 281 13.25 28.65 2.65
N GLU A 282 13.69 29.03 3.85
CA GLU A 282 13.17 30.20 4.56
C GLU A 282 13.09 31.35 3.56
N LYS A 283 11.90 31.60 3.03
CA LYS A 283 11.62 32.84 2.35
C LYS A 283 11.48 33.83 3.47
N ASP A 284 12.41 34.78 3.51
CA ASP A 284 12.29 36.06 4.18
C ASP A 284 10.83 36.50 4.24
N THR A 285 10.18 36.25 5.36
CA THR A 285 9.08 37.08 5.83
C THR A 285 9.66 38.06 6.83
N ASP A 286 10.54 38.92 6.32
CA ASP A 286 10.78 40.22 6.93
C ASP A 286 9.51 41.05 6.79
N ALA A 287 8.91 41.37 7.94
CA ALA A 287 8.30 42.65 8.27
C ALA A 287 7.13 43.23 7.45
N ALA A 288 6.49 42.53 6.51
CA ALA A 288 5.41 43.12 5.69
C ALA A 288 4.00 42.53 5.86
N SER A 289 3.79 41.50 6.68
CA SER A 289 2.45 40.89 6.88
C SER A 289 1.98 40.86 8.34
N GLU A 290 2.71 41.48 9.26
CA GLU A 290 2.32 41.54 10.68
C GLU A 290 1.27 42.61 11.00
N GLU A 291 1.00 43.57 10.11
CA GLU A 291 -0.03 44.59 10.37
C GLU A 291 -1.46 44.12 10.07
N GLU A 292 -1.68 43.19 9.14
CA GLU A 292 -3.04 42.73 8.79
C GLU A 292 -3.57 41.59 9.66
N ASN A 293 -2.71 40.87 10.39
CA ASN A 293 -3.09 39.64 11.12
C ASN A 293 -3.19 39.82 12.65
N SER A 294 -3.31 41.08 13.10
CA SER A 294 -3.49 41.45 14.51
C SER A 294 -4.96 41.56 14.94
N LEU A 295 -5.91 41.57 13.99
CA LEU A 295 -7.33 41.77 14.29
C LEU A 295 -8.18 40.49 14.36
N GLU A 296 -7.73 39.35 13.81
CA GLU A 296 -8.53 38.11 13.79
C GLU A 296 -8.10 37.04 14.81
N ARG A 297 -7.03 37.26 15.59
CA ARG A 297 -6.52 36.25 16.55
C ARG A 297 -7.25 36.16 17.90
N ASN A 298 -8.37 36.84 18.08
CA ASN A 298 -9.14 36.84 19.35
C ASN A 298 -10.40 35.96 19.32
N ALA A 299 -10.40 34.84 18.59
CA ALA A 299 -11.44 33.83 18.75
C ALA A 299 -10.91 32.42 18.43
N LEU A 300 -10.98 31.55 19.45
CA LEU A 300 -10.71 30.09 19.45
C LEU A 300 -9.24 29.70 19.70
N GLU A 301 -8.90 29.58 20.99
CA GLU A 301 -7.77 28.76 21.42
C GLU A 301 -8.07 27.26 21.15
N PRO A 302 -7.24 26.54 20.38
CA PRO A 302 -7.23 25.08 20.42
C PRO A 302 -6.27 24.60 21.51
N LYS A 303 -6.69 23.57 22.26
CA LYS A 303 -5.84 22.83 23.22
C LYS A 303 -4.50 22.47 22.56
N GLN A 304 -3.42 23.05 23.09
CA GLN A 304 -2.07 22.79 22.62
C GLN A 304 -1.70 21.31 22.84
N SER A 305 -1.02 20.71 21.87
CA SER A 305 -0.70 19.29 21.86
C SER A 305 0.38 18.91 22.89
N GLU A 306 0.21 17.75 23.53
CA GLU A 306 1.08 17.19 24.58
C GLU A 306 2.50 16.82 24.09
N PHE A 307 2.71 16.67 22.77
CA PHE A 307 3.97 16.28 22.15
C PHE A 307 4.47 17.32 21.15
N VAL A 308 5.79 17.53 21.12
CA VAL A 308 6.50 18.51 20.27
C VAL A 308 7.71 17.83 19.61
N TYR A 309 8.04 18.23 18.38
CA TYR A 309 9.19 17.70 17.64
C TYR A 309 10.44 18.55 17.89
N VAL A 310 11.49 17.95 18.43
CA VAL A 310 12.80 18.60 18.65
C VAL A 310 13.89 17.68 18.09
N ASN A 311 14.78 18.23 17.26
CA ASN A 311 15.95 17.52 16.71
C ASN A 311 15.64 16.16 16.04
N GLY A 312 14.53 16.09 15.29
CA GLY A 312 14.15 14.88 14.56
C GLY A 312 13.54 13.77 15.41
N LYS A 313 13.14 14.05 16.66
CA LYS A 313 12.44 13.13 17.55
C LYS A 313 11.17 13.78 18.10
N LEU A 314 10.07 13.02 18.16
CA LEU A 314 8.86 13.43 18.87
C LEU A 314 9.06 13.19 20.37
N ILE A 315 8.98 14.25 21.18
CA ILE A 315 9.14 14.21 22.64
C ILE A 315 7.93 14.86 23.34
N ARG A 316 7.70 14.56 24.63
CA ARG A 316 6.65 15.23 25.40
C ARG A 316 7.04 16.68 25.66
N ARG A 317 6.06 17.58 25.65
CA ARG A 317 6.33 19.03 25.76
C ARG A 317 7.04 19.44 27.06
N GLU A 318 6.71 18.79 28.18
CA GLU A 318 7.37 19.02 29.47
C GLU A 318 8.89 18.73 29.42
N GLU A 319 9.30 17.75 28.61
CA GLU A 319 10.72 17.41 28.41
C GLU A 319 11.43 18.43 27.48
N ALA A 320 10.69 19.03 26.55
CA ALA A 320 11.23 20.04 25.64
C ALA A 320 11.52 21.37 26.36
N GLU A 321 10.64 21.79 27.28
CA GLU A 321 10.79 23.03 28.06
C GLU A 321 11.91 22.94 29.11
N GLY A 322 12.17 21.75 29.66
CA GLY A 322 13.29 21.53 30.59
C GLY A 322 14.68 21.60 29.94
N THR A 323 14.77 21.47 28.61
CA THR A 323 16.06 21.45 27.89
C THR A 323 16.53 22.86 27.51
N GLN A 324 15.63 23.84 27.40
CA GLN A 324 15.96 25.22 27.02
C GLN A 324 16.56 26.07 28.16
N VAL A 325 16.51 25.62 29.41
CA VAL A 325 16.95 26.43 30.57
C VAL A 325 18.46 26.34 30.83
N PHE A 326 19.18 25.37 30.23
CA PHE A 326 20.58 25.10 30.58
C PHE A 326 21.62 25.42 29.51
N ASP A 327 21.23 25.88 28.31
CA ASP A 327 22.20 26.11 27.20
C ASP A 327 22.50 27.59 26.90
N ASP A 328 22.08 28.51 27.77
CA ASP A 328 22.54 29.91 27.76
C ASP A 328 23.53 30.14 28.91
N ARG A 329 24.74 29.55 28.78
CA ARG A 329 26.01 29.99 29.39
C ARG A 329 27.13 29.02 29.04
N GLN A 330 27.84 29.28 27.94
CA GLN A 330 29.31 29.44 27.91
C GLN A 330 29.81 29.84 26.52
#